data_AF-A0AAD8WCE3-F1
#
_entry.id   AF-A0AAD8WCE3-F1
#
_cell.length_a   1.000
_cell.length_b   1.000
_cell.length_c   1.000
_cell.angle_alpha   90.00
_cell.angle_beta   90.00
_cell.angle_gamma   90.00
#
_symmetry.space_group_name_H-M   'P 1'
#
loop_
_entity.id
_entity.type
_entity.pdbx_description
1 polymer ?
#
loop_
_entity_poly.entity_id
_entity_poly.type
_entity_poly.pdbx_seq_one_letter_code
_entity_poly.pdbx_strand_id
1 'polypeptide(L)'
;MSSMNVSSIAEAVMKTFDSVLDTAFEGLDNSTIVDPHRCEVLKAIHSLLPVRDDITRVAATRTALEKLICISSGMQEAQTTVGSKSQKRDGALVVADQEQASLADILETTAAKLSSMEEQRVEKMTHMKALKVQMEEAENALHDIEEGIKELKSTQSSKQTEAKKLRDTLSEANARITQEIKALQQKISAMGDEVGPIIENVKKLRSS
;
A
#
# COMPACT_ATOMS: atom_id res chain seq x y z
N MET A 1 104.09 -23.59 24.85
CA MET A 1 102.96 -22.72 24.48
C MET A 1 102.42 -23.23 23.16
N SER A 2 101.31 -23.96 23.20
CA SER A 2 100.76 -24.68 22.06
C SER A 2 100.19 -23.70 21.04
N SER A 3 100.68 -23.78 19.81
CA SER A 3 100.05 -23.21 18.62
C SER A 3 98.66 -23.82 18.49
N MET A 4 97.63 -23.08 18.90
CA MET A 4 96.25 -23.48 18.74
C MET A 4 95.95 -23.40 17.25
N ASN A 5 95.84 -24.56 16.59
CA ASN A 5 95.59 -24.65 15.16
C ASN A 5 94.27 -23.96 14.82
N VAL A 6 94.33 -22.95 13.94
CA VAL A 6 93.18 -22.19 13.43
C VAL A 6 92.04 -23.10 12.95
N SER A 7 92.38 -24.30 12.46
CA SER A 7 91.44 -25.35 12.06
C SER A 7 90.54 -25.86 13.21
N SER A 8 91.06 -26.02 14.42
CA SER A 8 90.30 -26.56 15.56
C SER A 8 89.33 -25.52 16.16
N ILE A 9 89.69 -24.24 16.06
CA ILE A 9 88.81 -23.14 16.48
C ILE A 9 87.65 -22.99 15.49
N ALA A 10 87.92 -23.07 14.19
CA ALA A 10 86.89 -23.02 13.15
C ALA A 10 85.88 -24.17 13.28
N GLU A 11 86.34 -25.38 13.59
CA GLU A 11 85.48 -26.55 13.80
C GLU A 11 84.57 -26.42 15.03
N ALA A 12 85.10 -25.92 16.16
CA ALA A 12 84.31 -25.66 17.36
C ALA A 12 83.24 -24.58 17.14
N VAL A 13 83.58 -23.54 16.37
CA VAL A 13 82.65 -22.46 16.00
C VAL A 13 81.53 -23.00 15.10
N MET A 14 81.85 -23.81 14.09
CA MET A 14 80.84 -24.43 13.22
C MET A 14 79.90 -25.37 13.98
N LYS A 15 80.44 -26.19 14.90
CA LYS A 15 79.62 -27.07 15.75
C LYS A 15 78.66 -26.29 16.66
N THR A 16 79.08 -25.11 17.12
CA THR A 16 78.23 -24.22 17.91
C THR A 16 77.08 -23.67 17.06
N PHE A 17 77.35 -23.26 15.82
CA PHE A 17 76.30 -22.82 14.89
C PHE A 17 75.32 -23.93 14.54
N ASP A 18 75.81 -25.15 14.28
CA ASP A 18 74.95 -26.30 14.00
C ASP A 18 74.02 -26.58 15.18
N SER A 19 74.52 -26.56 16.43
CA SER A 19 73.69 -26.74 17.61
C SER A 19 72.62 -25.64 17.80
N VAL A 20 72.96 -24.39 17.49
CA VAL A 20 72.02 -23.26 17.56
C VAL A 20 70.95 -23.37 16.47
N LEU A 21 71.33 -23.79 15.26
CA LEU A 21 70.40 -24.03 14.16
C LEU A 21 69.48 -25.22 14.46
N ASP A 22 70.01 -26.32 14.98
CA ASP A 22 69.21 -27.50 15.37
C ASP A 22 68.17 -27.11 16.41
N THR A 23 68.54 -26.32 17.42
CA THR A 23 67.61 -25.82 18.46
C THR A 23 66.54 -24.90 17.88
N ALA A 24 66.88 -24.08 16.88
CA ALA A 24 65.95 -23.14 16.27
C ALA A 24 65.00 -23.77 15.26
N PHE A 25 65.45 -24.83 14.61
CA PHE A 25 64.64 -25.65 13.72
C PHE A 25 63.90 -26.77 14.46
N GLU A 26 64.17 -26.96 15.75
CA GLU A 26 63.49 -27.98 16.55
C GLU A 26 61.97 -27.74 16.56
N GLY A 27 61.24 -28.71 16.03
CA GLY A 27 59.79 -28.63 15.87
C GLY A 27 59.33 -27.51 14.94
N LEU A 28 60.17 -27.00 14.02
CA LEU A 28 59.75 -26.10 12.96
C LEU A 28 59.02 -26.87 11.86
N ASP A 29 57.80 -26.43 11.58
CA ASP A 29 56.92 -26.97 10.57
C ASP A 29 56.05 -25.86 9.96
N ASN A 30 55.17 -26.25 9.04
CA ASN A 30 54.27 -25.33 8.34
C ASN A 30 53.29 -24.60 9.27
N SER A 31 53.00 -25.14 10.46
CA SER A 31 52.04 -24.57 11.41
C SER A 31 52.70 -23.62 12.40
N THR A 32 53.98 -23.83 12.69
CA THR A 32 54.77 -23.08 13.67
C THR A 32 55.62 -21.99 13.03
N ILE A 33 55.90 -22.06 11.73
CA ILE A 33 56.64 -21.01 10.99
C ILE A 33 55.93 -19.65 11.02
N VAL A 34 54.62 -19.61 11.25
CA VAL A 34 53.83 -18.38 11.36
C VAL A 34 53.84 -17.77 12.76
N ASP A 35 54.39 -18.46 13.77
CA ASP A 35 54.50 -17.93 15.13
C ASP A 35 55.42 -16.69 15.15
N PRO A 36 54.94 -15.52 15.61
CA PRO A 36 55.75 -14.31 15.76
C PRO A 36 57.04 -14.55 16.53
N HIS A 37 57.00 -15.38 17.58
CA HIS A 37 58.17 -15.65 18.39
C HIS A 37 59.25 -16.41 17.61
N ARG A 38 58.85 -17.39 16.81
CA ARG A 38 59.77 -18.18 15.97
C ARG A 38 60.40 -17.35 14.85
N CYS A 39 59.64 -16.45 14.23
CA CYS A 39 60.19 -15.52 13.23
C CYS A 39 61.29 -14.63 13.83
N GLU A 40 61.09 -14.13 15.05
CA GLU A 40 62.10 -13.35 15.76
C GLU A 40 63.35 -14.17 16.13
N VAL A 41 63.18 -15.43 16.55
CA VAL A 41 64.31 -16.36 16.79
C VAL A 41 65.13 -16.59 15.51
N LEU A 42 64.47 -16.82 14.37
CA LEU A 42 65.14 -16.99 13.08
C LEU A 42 65.92 -15.73 12.65
N LYS A 43 65.34 -14.53 12.84
CA LYS A 43 66.02 -13.23 12.59
C LYS A 43 67.24 -13.03 13.49
N ALA A 44 67.12 -13.40 14.77
CA ALA A 44 68.22 -13.31 15.72
C ALA A 44 69.39 -14.21 15.30
N ILE A 45 69.10 -15.45 14.89
CA ILE A 45 70.12 -16.40 14.44
C ILE A 45 70.75 -15.97 13.12
N HIS A 46 69.97 -15.48 12.17
CA HIS A 46 70.48 -14.90 10.94
C HIS A 46 71.46 -13.75 11.19
N SER A 47 71.22 -12.96 12.24
CA SER A 47 72.09 -11.85 12.64
C SER A 47 73.37 -12.29 13.37
N LEU A 48 73.37 -13.49 13.98
CA LEU A 48 74.53 -14.08 14.65
C LEU A 48 75.46 -14.84 13.69
N LEU A 49 74.98 -15.20 12.49
CA LEU A 49 75.80 -15.86 11.48
C LEU A 49 76.79 -14.87 10.84
N PRO A 50 78.07 -15.27 10.66
CA PRO A 50 79.09 -14.38 10.11
C PRO A 50 78.80 -14.01 8.65
N VAL A 51 79.05 -12.75 8.31
CA VAL A 51 78.77 -12.13 6.99
C VAL A 51 79.86 -12.48 5.95
N ARG A 52 80.90 -13.21 6.34
CA ARG A 52 82.02 -13.54 5.43
C ARG A 52 81.63 -14.66 4.46
N ASP A 53 81.63 -14.34 3.17
CA ASP A 53 81.32 -15.27 2.07
C ASP A 53 82.41 -16.34 1.84
N ASP A 54 83.50 -16.26 2.60
CA ASP A 54 84.67 -17.13 2.54
C ASP A 54 84.34 -18.61 2.86
N ILE A 55 83.18 -18.88 3.48
CA ILE A 55 82.70 -20.22 3.83
C ILE A 55 81.36 -20.48 3.14
N THR A 56 81.40 -21.19 2.01
CA THR A 56 80.22 -21.48 1.15
C THR A 56 79.02 -22.05 1.91
N ARG A 57 79.25 -22.89 2.93
CA ARG A 57 78.20 -23.49 3.76
C ARG A 57 77.47 -22.45 4.64
N VAL A 58 78.20 -21.49 5.20
CA VAL A 58 77.61 -20.41 6.01
C VAL A 58 76.80 -19.48 5.14
N ALA A 59 77.32 -19.10 3.96
CA ALA A 59 76.60 -18.29 2.98
C ALA A 59 75.29 -18.98 2.54
N ALA A 60 75.34 -20.27 2.19
CA ALA A 60 74.14 -21.03 1.82
C ALA A 60 73.10 -21.10 2.94
N THR A 61 73.54 -21.29 4.19
CA THR A 61 72.68 -21.33 5.37
C THR A 61 72.03 -19.98 5.63
N ARG A 62 72.79 -18.88 5.50
CA ARG A 62 72.30 -17.51 5.64
C ARG A 62 71.21 -17.20 4.61
N THR A 63 71.45 -17.53 3.33
CA THR A 63 70.44 -17.37 2.26
C THR A 63 69.19 -18.21 2.50
N ALA A 64 69.34 -19.46 2.97
CA ALA A 64 68.19 -20.31 3.26
C ALA A 64 67.35 -19.76 4.42
N LEU A 65 68.02 -19.27 5.48
CA LEU A 65 67.38 -18.66 6.63
C LEU A 65 66.69 -17.33 6.29
N GLU A 66 67.30 -16.51 5.43
CA GLU A 66 66.69 -15.28 4.91
C GLU A 66 65.40 -15.59 4.12
N LYS A 67 65.42 -16.59 3.25
CA LYS A 67 64.21 -17.05 2.54
C LYS A 67 63.13 -17.52 3.51
N LEU A 68 63.52 -18.25 4.55
CA LEU A 68 62.60 -18.75 5.56
C LEU A 68 61.96 -17.62 6.38
N ILE A 69 62.74 -16.60 6.77
CA ILE A 69 62.26 -15.39 7.44
C ILE A 69 61.27 -14.63 6.53
N CYS A 70 61.59 -14.50 5.24
CA CYS A 70 60.68 -13.88 4.25
C CYS A 70 59.37 -14.66 4.13
N ILE A 71 59.43 -15.99 4.06
CA ILE A 71 58.23 -16.85 4.02
C ILE A 71 57.42 -16.71 5.31
N SER A 72 58.06 -16.79 6.48
CA SER A 72 57.42 -16.63 7.79
C SER A 72 56.69 -15.30 7.91
N SER A 73 57.36 -14.20 7.57
CA SER A 73 56.79 -12.84 7.61
C SER A 73 55.64 -12.69 6.63
N GLY A 74 55.79 -13.18 5.39
CA GLY A 74 54.72 -13.16 4.40
C GLY A 74 53.49 -13.98 4.80
N MET A 75 53.69 -15.13 5.46
CA MET A 75 52.58 -15.95 5.96
C MET A 75 51.86 -15.30 7.15
N GLN A 76 52.58 -14.61 8.03
CA GLN A 76 51.97 -13.82 9.12
C GLN A 76 51.09 -12.68 8.60
N GLU A 77 51.59 -11.93 7.61
CA GLU A 77 50.83 -10.88 6.93
C GLU A 77 49.59 -11.44 6.21
N ALA A 78 49.74 -12.59 5.55
CA ALA A 78 48.61 -13.26 4.91
C ALA A 78 47.56 -13.71 5.93
N GLN A 79 47.97 -14.26 7.08
CA GLN A 79 47.05 -14.75 8.12
C GLN A 79 46.28 -13.60 8.78
N THR A 80 46.94 -12.49 9.09
CA THR A 80 46.29 -11.28 9.63
C THR A 80 45.33 -10.66 8.61
N THR A 81 45.70 -10.66 7.33
CA THR A 81 44.83 -10.19 6.23
C THR A 81 43.62 -11.10 6.03
N VAL A 82 43.79 -12.42 6.12
CA VAL A 82 42.69 -13.39 5.99
C VAL A 82 41.74 -13.28 7.20
N GLY A 83 42.28 -13.18 8.42
CA GLY A 83 41.48 -13.02 9.63
C GLY A 83 40.62 -11.75 9.60
N SER A 84 41.22 -10.60 9.27
CA SER A 84 40.49 -9.32 9.15
C SER A 84 39.44 -9.34 8.02
N LYS A 85 39.75 -9.94 6.87
CA LYS A 85 38.77 -10.12 5.78
C LYS A 85 37.63 -11.07 6.16
N SER A 86 37.93 -12.14 6.91
CA SER A 86 36.90 -13.07 7.42
C SER A 86 35.96 -12.35 8.37
N GLN A 87 36.50 -11.65 9.38
CA GLN A 87 35.71 -10.90 10.34
C GLN A 87 34.82 -9.83 9.65
N LYS A 88 35.35 -9.15 8.62
CA LYS A 88 34.56 -8.20 7.82
C LYS A 88 33.45 -8.90 7.03
N ARG A 89 33.71 -10.08 6.47
CA ARG A 89 32.71 -10.88 5.75
C ARG A 89 31.62 -11.35 6.70
N ASP A 90 31.98 -11.86 7.87
CA ASP A 90 31.02 -12.36 8.86
C ASP A 90 30.11 -11.23 9.35
N GLY A 91 30.67 -10.03 9.59
CA GLY A 91 29.87 -8.83 9.88
C GLY A 91 28.94 -8.43 8.75
N ALA A 92 29.39 -8.49 7.48
CA ALA A 92 28.55 -8.20 6.33
C ALA A 92 27.44 -9.24 6.13
N LEU A 93 27.69 -10.51 6.45
CA LEU A 93 26.70 -11.58 6.39
C LEU A 93 25.58 -11.34 7.41
N VAL A 94 25.93 -11.00 8.66
CA VAL A 94 24.94 -10.67 9.71
C VAL A 94 24.07 -9.47 9.30
N VAL A 95 24.67 -8.44 8.70
CA VAL A 95 23.91 -7.29 8.19
C VAL A 95 22.96 -7.71 7.06
N ALA A 96 23.44 -8.52 6.11
CA ALA A 96 22.62 -9.00 5.00
C ALA A 96 21.44 -9.88 5.49
N ASP A 97 21.66 -10.74 6.48
CA ASP A 97 20.60 -11.56 7.08
C ASP A 97 19.54 -10.69 7.78
N GLN A 98 19.99 -9.64 8.49
CA GLN A 98 19.09 -8.68 9.14
C GLN A 98 18.27 -7.86 8.11
N GLU A 99 18.90 -7.42 7.02
CA GLU A 99 18.23 -6.73 5.92
C GLU A 99 17.22 -7.64 5.22
N GLN A 100 17.59 -8.90 4.98
CA GLN A 100 16.69 -9.90 4.38
C GLN A 100 15.46 -10.16 5.27
N ALA A 101 15.66 -10.29 6.59
CA ALA A 101 14.55 -10.44 7.53
C ALA A 101 13.62 -9.22 7.54
N SER A 102 14.19 -8.00 7.52
CA SER A 102 13.43 -6.75 7.43
C SER A 102 12.63 -6.66 6.13
N LEU A 103 13.22 -7.04 5.00
CA LEU A 103 12.53 -7.06 3.71
C LEU A 103 11.38 -8.08 3.67
N ALA A 104 11.55 -9.25 4.32
CA ALA A 104 10.50 -10.25 4.41
C ALA A 104 9.28 -9.71 5.18
N ASP A 105 9.49 -9.03 6.31
CA ASP A 105 8.42 -8.41 7.11
C ASP A 105 7.69 -7.29 6.34
N ILE A 106 8.44 -6.46 5.61
CA ILE A 106 7.87 -5.43 4.73
C ILE A 106 7.02 -6.05 3.63
N LEU A 107 7.49 -7.14 3.00
CA LEU A 107 6.75 -7.83 1.94
C LEU A 107 5.46 -8.47 2.48
N GLU A 108 5.51 -9.11 3.65
CA GLU A 108 4.33 -9.69 4.29
C GLU A 108 3.30 -8.62 4.64
N THR A 109 3.73 -7.54 5.27
CA THR A 109 2.87 -6.39 5.60
C THR A 109 2.26 -5.77 4.35
N THR A 110 3.04 -5.64 3.28
CA THR A 110 2.57 -5.07 2.01
C THR A 110 1.55 -6.00 1.34
N ALA A 111 1.80 -7.31 1.34
CA ALA A 111 0.88 -8.30 0.79
C ALA A 111 -0.46 -8.31 1.54
N ALA A 112 -0.44 -8.27 2.88
CA ALA A 112 -1.64 -8.19 3.70
C ALA A 112 -2.45 -6.93 3.41
N LYS A 113 -1.77 -5.77 3.30
CA LYS A 113 -2.42 -4.50 2.96
C LYS A 113 -3.04 -4.53 1.56
N LEU A 114 -2.35 -5.12 0.58
CA LEU A 114 -2.87 -5.25 -0.78
C LEU A 114 -4.12 -6.14 -0.83
N SER A 115 -4.11 -7.27 -0.10
CA SER A 115 -5.27 -8.15 0.01
C SER A 115 -6.48 -7.41 0.60
N SER A 116 -6.27 -6.68 1.71
CA SER A 116 -7.33 -5.89 2.33
C SER A 116 -7.89 -4.80 1.40
N MET A 117 -7.02 -4.12 0.64
CA MET A 117 -7.45 -3.12 -0.34
C MET A 117 -8.25 -3.74 -1.49
N GLU A 118 -7.90 -4.94 -1.95
CA GLU A 118 -8.64 -5.64 -3.00
C GLU A 118 -10.04 -6.07 -2.53
N GLU A 119 -10.15 -6.58 -1.29
CA GLU A 119 -11.44 -6.90 -0.68
C GLU A 119 -12.34 -5.67 -0.59
N GLN A 120 -11.81 -4.55 -0.10
CA GLN A 120 -12.54 -3.28 -0.05
C GLN A 120 -12.94 -2.77 -1.44
N ARG A 121 -12.07 -2.95 -2.44
CA ARG A 121 -12.38 -2.57 -3.83
C ARG A 121 -13.55 -3.39 -4.36
N VAL A 122 -13.56 -4.70 -4.14
CA VAL A 122 -14.65 -5.60 -4.57
C VAL A 122 -15.95 -5.21 -3.89
N GLU A 123 -15.94 -5.00 -2.57
CA GLU A 123 -17.12 -4.56 -1.81
C GLU A 123 -17.68 -3.25 -2.37
N LYS A 124 -16.84 -2.23 -2.54
CA LYS A 124 -17.25 -0.94 -3.11
C LYS A 124 -17.81 -1.07 -4.53
N MET A 125 -17.23 -1.95 -5.35
CA MET A 125 -17.73 -2.20 -6.70
C MET A 125 -19.13 -2.84 -6.67
N THR A 126 -19.39 -3.77 -5.74
CA THR A 126 -20.74 -4.35 -5.57
C THR A 126 -21.75 -3.31 -5.12
N HIS A 127 -21.38 -2.44 -4.18
CA HIS A 127 -22.24 -1.35 -3.72
C HIS A 127 -22.55 -0.36 -4.84
N MET A 128 -21.56 0.01 -5.65
CA MET A 128 -21.75 0.92 -6.79
C MET A 128 -22.69 0.34 -7.85
N LYS A 129 -22.63 -0.98 -8.10
CA LYS A 129 -23.58 -1.66 -8.99
C LYS A 129 -25.01 -1.62 -8.43
N ALA A 130 -25.19 -1.87 -7.14
CA ALA A 130 -26.49 -1.79 -6.49
C ALA A 130 -27.07 -0.37 -6.54
N LEU A 131 -26.24 0.64 -6.25
CA LEU A 131 -26.65 2.05 -6.33
C LEU A 131 -27.06 2.45 -7.75
N LYS A 132 -26.35 1.94 -8.78
CA LYS A 132 -26.71 2.18 -10.17
C LYS A 132 -28.11 1.65 -10.50
N VAL A 133 -28.43 0.42 -10.07
CA VAL A 133 -29.77 -0.16 -10.27
C VAL A 133 -30.84 0.66 -9.55
N GLN A 134 -30.60 1.08 -8.31
CA GLN A 134 -31.53 1.93 -7.57
C GLN A 134 -31.75 3.30 -8.24
N MET A 135 -30.72 3.86 -8.88
CA MET A 135 -30.84 5.11 -9.61
C MET A 135 -31.71 4.94 -10.87
N GLU A 136 -31.51 3.86 -11.63
CA GLU A 136 -32.33 3.53 -12.80
C GLU A 136 -33.80 3.28 -12.40
N GLU A 137 -34.05 2.60 -11.28
CA GLU A 137 -35.40 2.41 -10.73
C GLU A 137 -36.05 3.75 -10.32
N ALA A 138 -35.29 4.64 -9.67
CA ALA A 138 -35.79 5.95 -9.27
C ALA A 138 -36.09 6.86 -10.48
N GLU A 139 -35.27 6.81 -11.53
CA GLU A 139 -35.50 7.53 -12.78
C GLU A 139 -36.79 7.07 -13.47
N ASN A 140 -37.02 5.75 -13.52
CA ASN A 140 -38.26 5.19 -14.07
C ASN A 140 -39.48 5.61 -13.24
N ALA A 141 -39.40 5.54 -11.91
CA ALA A 141 -40.49 5.96 -11.03
C ALA A 141 -40.82 7.46 -11.17
N LEU A 142 -39.79 8.31 -11.36
CA LEU A 142 -40.00 9.74 -11.64
C LEU A 142 -40.71 9.94 -12.98
N HIS A 143 -40.32 9.19 -14.02
CA HIS A 143 -40.98 9.25 -15.32
C HIS A 143 -42.47 8.89 -15.23
N ASP A 144 -42.82 7.82 -14.51
CA ASP A 144 -44.21 7.41 -14.31
C ASP A 144 -45.03 8.47 -13.56
N ILE A 145 -44.43 9.11 -12.55
CA ILE A 145 -45.05 10.22 -11.81
C ILE A 145 -45.29 11.42 -12.72
N GLU A 146 -44.34 11.77 -13.59
CA GLU A 146 -44.48 12.88 -14.53
C GLU A 146 -45.61 12.65 -15.54
N GLU A 147 -45.74 11.44 -16.07
CA GLU A 147 -46.86 11.06 -16.94
C GLU A 147 -48.20 11.12 -16.17
N GLY A 148 -48.26 10.58 -14.96
CA GLY A 148 -49.46 10.69 -14.11
C GLY A 148 -49.87 12.14 -13.82
N ILE A 149 -48.90 13.04 -13.62
CA ILE A 149 -49.18 14.48 -13.46
C ILE A 149 -49.78 15.08 -14.74
N LYS A 150 -49.29 14.70 -15.93
CA LYS A 150 -49.85 15.18 -17.22
C LYS A 150 -51.29 14.72 -17.39
N GLU A 151 -51.58 13.45 -17.09
CA GLU A 151 -52.94 12.89 -17.15
C GLU A 151 -53.90 13.60 -16.18
N LEU A 152 -53.45 13.83 -14.94
CA LEU A 152 -54.25 14.56 -13.94
C LEU A 152 -54.54 15.99 -14.38
N LYS A 153 -53.56 16.70 -14.95
CA LYS A 153 -53.77 18.06 -15.49
C LYS A 153 -54.80 18.07 -16.62
N SER A 154 -54.72 17.11 -17.54
CA SER A 154 -55.70 16.96 -18.63
C SER A 154 -57.10 16.71 -18.08
N THR A 155 -57.21 15.77 -17.13
CA THR A 155 -58.48 15.43 -16.46
C THR A 155 -59.08 16.64 -15.73
N GLN A 156 -58.26 17.40 -15.00
CA GLN A 156 -58.69 18.61 -14.31
C GLN A 156 -59.24 19.65 -15.29
N SER A 157 -58.57 19.89 -16.41
CA SER A 157 -59.01 20.84 -17.44
C SER A 157 -60.35 20.43 -18.05
N SER A 158 -60.52 19.14 -18.34
CA SER A 158 -61.78 18.58 -18.84
C SER A 158 -62.91 18.80 -17.83
N LYS A 159 -62.71 18.43 -16.56
CA LYS A 159 -63.70 18.62 -15.49
C LYS A 159 -64.04 20.09 -15.25
N GLN A 160 -63.06 20.99 -15.33
CA GLN A 160 -63.30 22.43 -15.20
C GLN A 160 -64.19 22.96 -16.33
N THR A 161 -63.98 22.45 -17.55
CA THR A 161 -64.80 22.79 -18.72
C THR A 161 -66.23 22.28 -18.56
N GLU A 162 -66.40 21.04 -18.12
CA GLU A 162 -67.72 20.44 -17.85
C GLU A 162 -68.46 21.18 -16.74
N ALA A 163 -67.79 21.50 -15.63
CA ALA A 163 -68.36 22.28 -14.53
C ALA A 163 -68.82 23.68 -14.99
N LYS A 164 -68.08 24.32 -15.90
CA LYS A 164 -68.50 25.60 -16.51
C LYS A 164 -69.77 25.42 -17.34
N LYS A 165 -69.84 24.40 -18.19
CA LYS A 165 -71.04 24.10 -18.99
C LYS A 165 -72.26 23.87 -18.10
N LEU A 166 -72.13 23.06 -17.06
CA LEU A 166 -73.22 22.79 -16.12
C LEU A 166 -73.70 24.06 -15.41
N ARG A 167 -72.77 24.94 -15.01
CA ARG A 167 -73.11 26.24 -14.41
C ARG A 167 -73.90 27.12 -15.38
N ASP A 168 -73.46 27.19 -16.64
CA ASP A 168 -74.12 27.99 -17.66
C ASP A 168 -75.53 27.45 -17.94
N THR A 169 -75.68 26.13 -18.07
CA THR A 169 -77.00 25.47 -18.23
C THR A 169 -77.93 25.72 -17.05
N LEU A 170 -77.42 25.65 -15.81
CA LEU A 170 -78.21 25.94 -14.62
C LEU A 170 -78.67 27.39 -14.59
N SER A 171 -77.81 28.32 -14.97
CA SER A 171 -78.13 29.76 -15.07
C SER A 171 -79.26 30.00 -16.08
N GLU A 172 -79.16 29.40 -17.28
CA GLU A 172 -80.22 29.48 -18.28
C GLU A 172 -81.54 28.88 -17.80
N ALA A 173 -81.50 27.70 -17.18
CA ALA A 173 -82.70 27.05 -16.64
C ALA A 173 -83.36 27.94 -15.58
N ASN A 174 -82.57 28.53 -14.69
CA ASN A 174 -83.08 29.42 -13.64
C ASN A 174 -83.70 30.70 -14.21
N ALA A 175 -83.11 31.27 -15.27
CA ALA A 175 -83.68 32.40 -15.99
C ALA A 175 -85.03 32.06 -16.64
N ARG A 176 -85.14 30.88 -17.27
CA ARG A 176 -86.40 30.39 -17.86
C ARG A 176 -87.48 30.19 -16.80
N ILE A 177 -87.16 29.51 -15.70
CA ILE A 177 -88.09 29.31 -14.57
C ILE A 177 -88.57 30.66 -14.04
N THR A 178 -87.66 31.62 -13.85
CA THR A 178 -88.02 32.98 -13.39
C THR A 178 -88.99 33.67 -14.35
N GLN A 179 -88.76 33.52 -15.66
CA GLN A 179 -89.64 34.09 -16.69
C GLN A 179 -91.03 33.41 -16.68
N GLU A 180 -91.08 32.08 -16.58
CA GLU A 180 -92.34 31.33 -16.49
C GLU A 180 -93.13 31.71 -15.23
N ILE A 181 -92.47 31.85 -14.08
CA ILE A 181 -93.11 32.30 -12.84
C ILE A 181 -93.72 33.70 -13.03
N LYS A 182 -92.99 34.64 -13.63
CA LYS A 182 -93.51 35.99 -13.91
C LYS A 182 -94.72 35.94 -14.84
N ALA A 183 -94.68 35.13 -15.90
CA ALA A 183 -95.79 34.98 -16.83
C ALA A 183 -97.03 34.37 -16.14
N LEU A 184 -96.83 33.37 -15.27
CA LEU A 184 -97.91 32.78 -14.48
C LEU A 184 -98.51 33.79 -13.50
N GLN A 185 -97.68 34.59 -12.81
CA GLN A 185 -98.15 35.66 -11.92
C GLN A 185 -99.01 36.68 -12.67
N GLN A 186 -98.57 37.13 -13.84
CA GLN A 186 -99.34 38.06 -14.68
C GLN A 186 -100.69 37.46 -15.09
N LYS A 187 -100.71 36.18 -15.49
CA LYS A 187 -101.95 35.48 -15.85
C LYS A 187 -102.90 35.33 -14.65
N ILE A 188 -102.38 35.04 -13.46
CA ILE A 188 -103.17 34.98 -12.22
C ILE A 188 -103.77 36.36 -11.90
N SER A 189 -103.00 37.44 -11.99
CA SER A 189 -103.50 38.80 -11.79
C SER A 189 -104.62 39.15 -12.77
N ALA A 190 -104.42 38.90 -14.07
CA ALA A 190 -105.43 39.16 -15.09
C ALA A 190 -106.74 38.38 -14.83
N MET A 191 -106.65 37.10 -14.48
CA MET A 191 -107.83 36.32 -14.09
C MET A 191 -108.50 36.88 -12.82
N GLY A 192 -107.72 37.35 -11.84
CA GLY A 192 -108.25 37.99 -10.64
C GLY A 192 -109.05 39.26 -10.96
N ASP A 193 -108.53 40.08 -11.86
CA ASP A 193 -109.18 41.31 -12.34
C ASP A 193 -110.48 41.01 -13.11
N GLU A 194 -110.55 39.90 -13.86
CA GLU A 194 -111.76 39.44 -14.55
C GLU A 194 -112.81 38.85 -13.59
N VAL A 195 -112.37 38.13 -12.56
CA VAL A 195 -113.27 37.46 -11.58
C VAL A 195 -114.01 38.48 -10.70
N GLY A 196 -113.38 39.60 -10.35
CA GLY A 196 -113.99 40.64 -9.50
C GLY A 196 -115.36 41.14 -10.02
N PRO A 197 -115.42 41.68 -11.26
CA PRO A 197 -116.67 42.10 -11.90
C PRO A 197 -117.71 40.98 -12.02
N ILE A 198 -117.28 39.74 -12.31
CA ILE A 198 -118.18 38.58 -12.39
C ILE A 198 -118.83 38.34 -11.02
N ILE A 199 -118.05 38.32 -9.95
CA ILE A 199 -118.57 38.15 -8.58
C ILE A 199 -119.53 39.29 -8.22
N GLU A 200 -119.20 40.53 -8.56
CA GLU A 200 -120.07 41.69 -8.28
C GLU A 200 -121.40 41.59 -9.03
N ASN A 201 -121.37 41.20 -10.31
CA ASN A 201 -122.57 40.97 -11.12
C ASN A 201 -123.44 39.86 -10.54
N VAL A 202 -122.85 38.73 -10.12
CA VAL A 202 -123.57 37.64 -9.45
C VAL A 202 -124.21 38.12 -8.14
N LYS A 203 -123.51 38.93 -7.34
CA LYS A 203 -124.06 39.51 -6.10
C LYS A 203 -125.23 40.46 -6.36
N LYS A 204 -125.15 41.29 -7.41
CA LYS A 204 -126.25 42.19 -7.83
C LYS A 204 -127.49 41.38 -8.22
N LEU A 205 -127.32 40.37 -9.07
CA LEU A 205 -128.40 39.48 -9.51
C LEU A 205 -129.10 38.74 -8.35
N ARG A 206 -128.36 38.41 -7.28
CA ARG A 206 -128.93 37.73 -6.11
C ARG A 206 -129.66 38.66 -5.14
N SER A 207 -129.44 39.96 -5.27
CA SER A 207 -130.06 41.01 -4.44
C SER A 207 -131.25 41.69 -5.11
N SER A 208 -131.62 41.24 -6.33
CA SER A 208 -132.80 41.67 -7.09
C SER A 208 -133.92 40.67 -6.93
#